data_AF-A0A936FDI6-F1
#
_entry.id   AF-A0A936FDI6-F1
#
_cell.length_a   1.000
_cell.length_b   1.000
_cell.length_c   1.000
_cell.angle_alpha   90.00
_cell.angle_beta   90.00
_cell.angle_gamma   90.00
#
_symmetry.space_group_name_H-M   'P 1'
#
loop_
_entity.id
_entity.type
_entity.pdbx_description
1 polymer ?
#
loop_
_entity_poly.entity_id
_entity_poly.type
_entity_poly.pdbx_seq_one_letter_code
_entity_poly.pdbx_strand_id
1 'polypeptide(L)'
;MAKIFHPRGTPVFLEASKPHPEGTQYRLSIGEENWDGLMVGVIKVQMVYGGKVSGRRAPSFPLGTDDAYRVMVMISNMVAERGKE
;
A
#
# COMPACT_ATOMS: atom_id res chain seq x y z
N MET A 1 15.12 -11.97 -9.21
CA MET A 1 15.50 -10.55 -9.46
C MET A 1 14.66 -9.66 -8.56
N ALA A 2 15.16 -8.53 -8.05
CA ALA A 2 14.33 -7.64 -7.24
C ALA A 2 13.21 -7.07 -8.11
N LYS A 3 11.94 -7.29 -7.73
CA LYS A 3 10.77 -6.74 -8.43
C LYS A 3 10.79 -5.22 -8.29
N ILE A 4 11.32 -4.52 -9.29
CA ILE A 4 11.37 -3.05 -9.30
C ILE A 4 9.93 -2.57 -9.48
N PHE A 5 9.49 -1.71 -8.57
CA PHE A 5 8.14 -1.13 -8.59
C PHE A 5 8.18 0.26 -9.24
N HIS A 6 7.34 0.46 -10.24
CA HIS A 6 7.16 1.71 -10.95
C HIS A 6 5.80 2.32 -10.57
N PRO A 7 5.77 3.31 -9.65
CA PRO A 7 4.52 3.90 -9.20
C PRO A 7 3.83 4.66 -10.34
N ARG A 8 2.50 4.58 -10.41
CA ARG A 8 1.67 5.38 -11.30
C ARG A 8 0.69 6.22 -10.46
N GLY A 9 0.78 7.54 -10.61
CA GLY A 9 -0.05 8.47 -9.85
C GLY A 9 0.42 8.70 -8.41
N THR A 10 -0.40 9.43 -7.65
CA THR A 10 -0.11 9.81 -6.27
C THR A 10 -0.52 8.70 -5.30
N PRO A 11 0.34 8.30 -4.35
CA PRO A 11 -0.03 7.34 -3.33
C PRO A 11 -1.06 7.90 -2.34
N VAL A 12 -1.88 7.03 -1.78
CA VAL A 12 -2.78 7.34 -0.66
C VAL A 12 -2.12 6.91 0.64
N PHE A 13 -2.27 7.71 1.70
CA PHE A 13 -1.76 7.39 3.03
C PHE A 13 -2.93 7.27 4.01
N LEU A 14 -2.93 6.20 4.80
CA LEU A 14 -3.89 5.97 5.88
C LEU A 14 -3.13 5.86 7.19
N GLU A 15 -3.53 6.64 8.20
CA GLU A 15 -2.97 6.51 9.55
C GLU A 15 -3.24 5.10 10.10
N ALA A 16 -2.20 4.49 10.67
CA ALA A 16 -2.31 3.22 11.37
C ALA A 16 -2.75 3.46 12.83
N SER A 17 -3.57 2.55 13.34
CA SER A 17 -4.05 2.62 14.70
C SER A 17 -3.00 2.12 15.69
N LYS A 18 -3.16 2.48 16.97
CA LYS A 18 -2.42 1.84 18.07
C LYS A 18 -2.60 0.32 17.99
N PRO A 19 -1.58 -0.49 18.34
CA PRO A 19 -0.34 -0.15 19.02
C PRO A 19 0.82 0.24 18.09
N HIS A 20 0.58 0.53 16.81
CA HIS A 20 1.63 1.11 16.00
C HIS A 20 2.10 2.45 16.61
N PRO A 21 3.40 2.78 16.51
CA PRO A 21 3.90 4.08 16.93
C PRO A 21 3.14 5.22 16.23
N GLU A 22 3.04 6.37 16.89
CA GLU A 22 2.43 7.57 16.30
C GLU A 22 3.13 7.98 14.99
N GLY A 23 2.35 8.44 14.01
CA GLY A 23 2.84 8.76 12.67
C GLY A 23 3.19 7.53 11.83
N THR A 24 2.72 6.34 12.21
CA THR A 24 2.76 5.17 11.35
C THR A 24 1.62 5.22 10.35
N GLN A 25 1.92 5.00 9.07
CA GLN A 25 0.92 5.02 8.00
C GLN A 25 1.01 3.78 7.11
N TYR A 26 -0.12 3.40 6.53
CA TYR A 26 -0.17 2.54 5.36
C TYR A 26 -0.11 3.42 4.11
N ARG A 27 0.92 3.24 3.30
CA ARG A 27 1.03 3.83 1.96
C ARG A 27 0.48 2.84 0.94
N LEU A 28 -0.59 3.22 0.25
CA LEU A 28 -1.19 2.49 -0.85
C LEU A 28 -0.78 3.13 -2.17
N SER A 29 -0.34 2.34 -3.14
CA SER A 29 0.12 2.84 -4.44
C SER A 29 -0.29 1.87 -5.54
N ILE A 30 -0.73 2.39 -6.68
CA ILE A 30 -0.87 1.60 -7.90
C ILE A 30 0.41 1.78 -8.72
N GLY A 31 0.85 0.73 -9.39
CA GLY A 31 2.02 0.80 -10.27
C GLY A 31 2.20 -0.49 -11.04
N GLU A 32 3.40 -0.67 -11.58
CA GLU A 32 3.80 -1.88 -12.27
C GLU A 32 5.01 -2.51 -11.61
N GLU A 33 5.06 -3.83 -11.57
CA GLU A 33 6.25 -4.57 -11.17
C GLU A 33 6.71 -5.46 -12.31
N ASN A 34 8.03 -5.53 -12.50
CA ASN A 34 8.64 -6.51 -13.40
C ASN A 34 8.64 -7.89 -12.73
N TRP A 35 7.83 -8.80 -13.24
CA TRP A 35 7.74 -10.20 -12.85
C TRP A 35 8.29 -11.04 -14.00
N ASP A 36 9.57 -11.41 -13.90
CA ASP A 36 10.28 -12.26 -14.86
C ASP A 36 10.19 -11.76 -16.33
N GLY A 37 10.35 -10.44 -16.51
CA GLY A 37 10.32 -9.79 -17.82
C GLY A 37 8.95 -9.23 -18.22
N LEU A 38 7.88 -9.59 -17.49
CA LEU A 38 6.54 -9.07 -17.71
C LEU A 38 6.24 -7.92 -16.75
N MET A 39 5.82 -6.78 -17.28
CA MET A 39 5.31 -5.68 -16.45
C MET A 39 3.86 -5.98 -16.06
N VAL A 40 3.64 -6.18 -14.76
CA VAL A 40 2.33 -6.53 -14.19
C VAL A 40 1.82 -5.36 -13.37
N GLY A 41 0.61 -4.90 -13.65
CA GLY A 41 -0.08 -3.90 -12.83
C GLY A 41 -0.40 -4.46 -11.44
N VAL A 42 0.03 -3.75 -10.40
CA VAL A 42 -0.18 -4.17 -9.02
C VAL A 42 -0.63 -3.01 -8.14
N ILE A 43 -1.32 -3.36 -7.06
CA ILE A 43 -1.48 -2.49 -5.90
C ILE A 43 -0.47 -2.90 -4.84
N LYS A 44 0.23 -1.91 -4.32
CA LYS A 44 1.27 -2.10 -3.32
C LYS A 44 0.88 -1.39 -2.04
N VAL A 45 0.88 -2.15 -0.95
CA VAL A 45 0.69 -1.64 0.42
C VAL A 45 2.03 -1.70 1.13
N GLN A 46 2.47 -0.57 1.69
CA GLN A 46 3.74 -0.47 2.39
C GLN A 46 3.55 0.25 3.72
N MET A 47 4.29 -0.15 4.75
CA MET A 47 4.33 0.59 6.01
C MET A 47 5.23 1.80 5.89
N VAL A 48 4.83 2.91 6.50
CA VAL A 48 5.62 4.13 6.66
C VAL A 48 5.77 4.40 8.14
N TYR A 49 7.00 4.59 8.59
CA TYR A 49 7.32 4.98 9.97
C TYR A 49 8.14 6.25 9.93
N GLY A 50 7.70 7.31 10.63
CA GLY A 50 8.41 8.59 10.66
C GLY A 50 8.66 9.17 9.26
N GLY A 51 7.68 9.05 8.37
CA GLY A 51 7.77 9.52 6.97
C GLY A 51 8.62 8.66 6.02
N LYS A 52 9.17 7.53 6.48
CA LYS A 52 10.00 6.63 5.64
C LYS A 52 9.34 5.29 5.41
N VAL A 53 9.33 4.84 4.16
CA VAL A 53 8.82 3.52 3.76
C VAL A 53 9.70 2.41 4.33
N SER A 54 9.10 1.47 5.06
CA SER A 54 9.77 0.27 5.58
C SER A 54 9.75 -0.86 4.55
N GLY A 55 10.65 -0.77 3.56
CA GLY A 55 10.56 -1.57 2.33
C GLY A 55 10.63 -3.10 2.47
N ARG A 56 11.11 -3.64 3.60
CA ARG A 56 11.21 -5.10 3.84
C ARG A 56 10.16 -5.66 4.78
N ARG A 57 9.34 -4.80 5.41
CA ARG A 57 8.30 -5.25 6.34
C ARG A 57 6.99 -5.41 5.62
N ALA A 58 6.36 -6.56 5.79
CA ALA A 58 4.98 -6.75 5.40
C ALA A 58 4.08 -5.80 6.22
N PRO A 59 3.01 -5.24 5.63
CA PRO A 59 2.03 -4.50 6.40
C PRO A 59 1.31 -5.46 7.36
N SER A 60 1.21 -5.03 8.62
CA SER A 60 0.49 -5.76 9.66
C SER A 60 -0.65 -4.91 10.18
N PHE A 61 -1.80 -5.54 10.39
CA PHE A 61 -3.03 -4.92 10.88
C PHE A 61 -3.27 -5.41 12.31
N PRO A 62 -3.22 -4.52 13.32
CA PRO A 62 -3.48 -4.92 14.70
C PRO A 62 -4.89 -5.50 14.86
N LEU A 63 -5.00 -6.59 15.63
CA LEU A 63 -6.31 -7.12 15.99
C LEU A 63 -7.07 -6.13 16.89
N GLY A 64 -8.38 -6.03 16.68
CA GLY A 64 -9.24 -5.10 17.43
C GLY A 64 -9.25 -3.67 16.89
N THR A 65 -8.56 -3.39 15.76
CA THR A 65 -8.69 -2.13 15.02
C THR A 65 -9.39 -2.36 13.69
N ASP A 66 -9.75 -1.28 13.00
CA ASP A 66 -10.37 -1.31 11.67
C ASP A 66 -9.34 -1.13 10.53
N ASP A 67 -8.03 -1.17 10.83
CA ASP A 67 -6.96 -0.85 9.88
C ASP A 67 -7.03 -1.72 8.62
N ALA A 68 -7.23 -3.03 8.79
CA ALA A 68 -7.38 -3.96 7.67
C ALA A 68 -8.59 -3.58 6.80
N TYR A 69 -9.73 -3.26 7.42
CA TYR A 69 -10.94 -2.86 6.71
C TYR A 69 -10.73 -1.58 5.92
N ARG A 70 -10.20 -0.51 6.55
CA ARG A 70 -9.93 0.78 5.89
C ARG A 70 -8.97 0.64 4.71
N VAL A 71 -7.93 -0.19 4.85
CA VAL A 71 -7.00 -0.50 3.77
C VAL A 71 -7.70 -1.22 2.63
N MET A 72 -8.50 -2.25 2.90
CA MET A 72 -9.20 -3.00 1.84
C MET A 72 -10.28 -2.17 1.12
N VAL A 73 -11.01 -1.32 1.85
CA VAL A 73 -11.97 -0.37 1.25
C VAL A 73 -11.25 0.59 0.32
N MET A 74 -10.12 1.17 0.77
CA MET A 74 -9.35 2.08 -0.08
C MET A 74 -8.81 1.38 -1.32
N ILE A 75 -8.28 0.16 -1.20
CA ILE A 75 -7.86 -0.65 -2.34
C ILE A 75 -9.01 -0.86 -3.32
N SER A 76 -10.20 -1.22 -2.82
CA SER A 76 -11.38 -1.44 -3.66
C SER A 76 -11.78 -0.19 -4.44
N ASN A 77 -11.76 0.98 -3.78
CA ASN A 77 -12.03 2.27 -4.43
C ASN A 77 -10.99 2.58 -5.52
N MET A 78 -9.70 2.42 -5.20
CA MET A 78 -8.60 2.63 -6.14
C MET A 78 -8.69 1.72 -7.39
N VAL A 79 -9.12 0.47 -7.23
CA VAL A 79 -9.37 -0.45 -8.35
C VAL A 79 -10.56 0.00 -9.18
N ALA A 80 -11.67 0.36 -8.52
CA ALA A 80 -12.91 0.74 -9.18
C ALA A 80 -12.78 2.04 -10.00
N GLU A 81 -11.94 2.98 -9.57
CA GLU A 81 -11.63 4.20 -10.33
C GLU A 81 -10.88 3.91 -11.62
N ARG A 82 -9.96 2.94 -11.62
CA ARG A 82 -9.22 2.54 -12.84
C ARG A 82 -10.02 1.69 -13.82
N GLY A 83 -11.03 0.96 -13.36
CA GLY A 83 -11.93 0.21 -14.26
C GLY A 83 -12.86 1.10 -15.09
N LYS A 84 -12.78 2.43 -14.92
CA LYS A 84 -13.58 3.44 -15.63
C LYS A 84 -12.79 4.23 -16.68
N GLU A 85 -11.48 3.99 -16.80
CA GLU A 85 -10.60 4.55 -17.85
C GLU A 85 -10.51 3.58 -19.03
#